data_AF-G4ZF91-F1
#
_entry.id   AF-G4ZF91-F1
#
_cell.length_a   1.000
_cell.length_b   1.000
_cell.length_c   1.000
_cell.angle_alpha   90.00
_cell.angle_beta   90.00
_cell.angle_gamma   90.00
#
_symmetry.space_group_name_H-M   'P 1'
#
loop_
_entity.id
_entity.type
_entity.pdbx_description
1 polymer ?
#
loop_
_entity_poly.entity_id
_entity_poly.type
_entity_poly.pdbx_seq_one_letter_code
_entity_poly.pdbx_strand_id
1 'polypeptide(L)'
;MVAKGTRAAKGLINLWATDRGTFPVVMLVGFAMTAALGNCVRHLMSNPDVCGDKSKRNNFMHYNEDQGSDWRARRFRFANIKKNAINQSRQFDPAFEKEENKSVHRD
;
A
#
# COMPACT_ATOMS: atom_id res chain seq x y z
N MET A 1 -25.44 33.66 24.90
CA MET A 1 -25.14 32.22 24.77
C MET A 1 -26.02 31.58 23.68
N VAL A 2 -25.78 31.86 22.39
CA VAL A 2 -26.69 31.46 21.28
C VAL A 2 -26.04 30.43 20.30
N ALA A 3 -24.76 30.10 20.47
CA ALA A 3 -24.02 29.24 19.53
C ALA A 3 -24.15 27.71 19.80
N LYS A 4 -24.65 27.29 20.97
CA LYS A 4 -24.71 25.86 21.33
C LYS A 4 -25.90 25.13 20.69
N GLY A 5 -27.06 25.80 20.55
CA GLY A 5 -28.28 25.18 20.01
C GLY A 5 -28.28 24.98 18.49
N THR A 6 -27.67 25.90 17.73
CA THR A 6 -27.57 25.82 16.26
C THR A 6 -26.58 24.75 15.77
N ARG A 7 -25.59 24.36 16.59
CA ARG A 7 -24.68 23.24 16.31
C ARG A 7 -25.37 21.89 16.49
N ALA A 8 -26.15 21.72 17.56
CA ALA A 8 -26.86 20.46 17.83
C ALA A 8 -27.93 20.11 16.77
N ALA A 9 -28.48 21.10 16.08
CA ALA A 9 -29.50 20.91 15.04
C ALA A 9 -28.93 20.52 13.66
N LYS A 10 -27.62 20.67 13.42
CA LYS A 10 -26.98 20.21 12.18
C LYS A 10 -26.65 18.73 12.29
N GLY A 11 -27.20 17.90 11.40
CA GLY A 11 -26.85 16.48 11.29
C GLY A 11 -25.33 16.29 11.16
N LEU A 12 -24.81 15.14 11.61
CA LEU A 12 -23.37 14.87 11.74
C LEU A 12 -22.55 15.31 10.51
N ILE A 13 -23.01 14.98 9.30
CA ILE A 13 -22.32 15.32 8.05
C ILE A 13 -22.24 16.84 7.84
N ASN A 14 -23.33 17.57 8.12
CA ASN A 14 -23.36 19.04 8.02
C ASN A 14 -22.53 19.71 9.13
N LEU A 15 -22.41 19.09 10.30
CA LEU A 15 -21.55 19.58 11.37
C LEU A 15 -20.06 19.44 10.99
N TRP A 16 -19.69 18.29 10.42
CA TRP A 16 -18.32 17.97 10.03
C TRP A 16 -17.84 18.78 8.83
N ALA A 17 -18.73 19.08 7.89
CA ALA A 17 -18.43 19.89 6.71
C ALA A 17 -18.44 21.42 6.97
N THR A 18 -19.16 21.91 8.00
CA THR A 18 -19.29 23.36 8.24
C THR A 18 -18.38 23.89 9.35
N ASP A 19 -17.86 23.05 10.24
CA ASP A 19 -17.03 23.50 11.36
C ASP A 19 -15.55 23.66 10.97
N ARG A 20 -14.98 24.85 11.21
CA ARG A 20 -13.59 25.21 10.83
C ARG A 20 -12.54 24.35 11.54
N GLY A 21 -12.83 23.89 12.76
CA GLY A 21 -11.91 23.01 13.51
C GLY A 21 -11.94 21.56 13.02
N THR A 22 -13.04 21.12 12.40
CA THR A 22 -13.26 19.73 12.00
C THR A 22 -12.74 19.45 10.59
N PHE A 23 -12.75 20.45 9.71
CA PHE A 23 -12.24 20.34 8.33
C PHE A 23 -10.83 19.71 8.21
N PRO A 24 -9.79 20.15 8.95
CA PRO A 24 -8.47 19.52 8.85
C PRO A 24 -8.48 18.05 9.31
N VAL A 25 -9.29 17.69 10.29
CA VAL A 25 -9.42 16.31 10.78
C VAL A 25 -10.07 15.42 9.72
N VAL A 26 -11.16 15.88 9.10
CA VAL A 26 -11.85 15.14 8.04
C VAL A 26 -10.94 14.93 6.83
N MET A 27 -10.17 15.95 6.46
CA MET A 27 -9.20 15.85 5.37
C MET A 27 -8.13 14.81 5.66
N LEU A 28 -7.57 14.78 6.88
CA LEU A 28 -6.57 13.77 7.27
C LEU A 28 -7.16 12.36 7.28
N VAL A 29 -8.37 12.19 7.83
CA VAL A 29 -9.06 10.89 7.85
C VAL A 29 -9.38 10.43 6.43
N GLY A 30 -9.88 11.33 5.57
CA GLY A 30 -10.16 11.05 4.17
C GLY A 30 -8.90 10.61 3.42
N PHE A 31 -7.80 11.36 3.58
CA PHE A 31 -6.51 10.99 2.99
C PHE A 31 -6.03 9.62 3.47
N ALA A 32 -6.08 9.37 4.78
CA ALA A 32 -5.69 8.08 5.36
C ALA A 32 -6.56 6.94 4.82
N MET A 33 -7.88 7.15 4.68
CA MET A 33 -8.81 6.17 4.13
C MET A 33 -8.50 5.87 2.67
N THR A 34 -8.28 6.89 1.83
CA THR A 34 -7.90 6.70 0.41
C THR A 34 -6.57 5.96 0.29
N ALA A 35 -5.57 6.32 1.11
CA ALA A 35 -4.27 5.65 1.11
C ALA A 35 -4.36 4.18 1.54
N ALA A 36 -5.19 3.88 2.56
CA ALA A 36 -5.42 2.52 3.03
C ALA A 36 -6.12 1.67 1.94
N LEU A 37 -7.21 2.18 1.36
CA LEU A 37 -7.93 1.49 0.28
C LEU A 37 -7.05 1.28 -0.95
N GLY A 38 -6.26 2.28 -1.35
CA GLY A 38 -5.31 2.16 -2.45
C GLY A 38 -4.26 1.06 -2.21
N ASN A 39 -3.74 0.97 -0.98
CA ASN A 39 -2.82 -0.11 -0.61
C ASN A 39 -3.47 -1.48 -0.59
N CYS A 40 -4.71 -1.59 -0.09
CA CYS A 40 -5.48 -2.83 -0.10
C CYS A 40 -5.71 -3.33 -1.52
N VAL A 41 -6.20 -2.46 -2.42
CA VAL A 41 -6.43 -2.81 -3.83
C VAL A 41 -5.13 -3.22 -4.50
N ARG A 42 -4.05 -2.46 -4.29
CA ARG A 42 -2.72 -2.79 -4.82
C ARG A 42 -2.28 -4.18 -4.34
N HIS A 43 -2.37 -4.48 -3.05
CA HIS A 43 -1.98 -5.78 -2.51
C HIS A 43 -2.86 -6.90 -3.07
N LEU A 44 -4.18 -6.74 -3.07
CA LEU A 44 -5.10 -7.78 -3.54
C LEU A 44 -4.89 -8.11 -5.03
N MET A 45 -4.64 -7.10 -5.86
CA MET A 45 -4.53 -7.29 -7.32
C MET A 45 -3.14 -7.73 -7.78
N SER A 46 -2.08 -7.38 -7.05
CA SER A 46 -0.70 -7.71 -7.45
C SER A 46 -0.06 -8.85 -6.66
N ASN A 47 -0.72 -9.35 -5.60
CA ASN A 47 -0.23 -10.52 -4.89
C ASN A 47 -0.34 -11.78 -5.78
N PRO A 48 0.75 -12.57 -5.96
CA PRO A 48 0.71 -13.82 -6.71
C PRO A 48 -0.26 -14.86 -6.11
N ASP A 49 -0.54 -14.78 -4.80
CA ASP A 49 -1.41 -15.76 -4.12
C ASP A 49 -2.91 -15.52 -4.33
N VAL A 50 -3.30 -14.38 -4.93
CA VAL A 50 -4.69 -13.99 -5.11
C VAL A 50 -5.08 -14.05 -6.59
N CYS A 51 -5.99 -14.97 -6.92
CA CYS A 51 -6.55 -15.12 -8.26
C CYS A 51 -7.80 -14.26 -8.44
N GLY A 52 -7.62 -12.95 -8.59
CA GLY A 52 -8.71 -12.02 -8.90
C GLY A 52 -9.17 -12.03 -10.36
N ASP A 53 -8.29 -12.45 -11.27
CA ASP A 53 -8.56 -12.47 -12.71
C ASP A 53 -9.15 -13.81 -13.16
N LYS A 54 -10.17 -13.75 -14.03
CA LYS A 54 -10.77 -14.93 -14.65
C LYS A 54 -9.77 -15.67 -15.55
N SER A 55 -8.79 -14.99 -16.13
CA SER A 55 -7.77 -15.60 -17.00
C SER A 55 -6.96 -16.70 -16.30
N LYS A 56 -6.78 -16.59 -14.97
CA LYS A 56 -5.99 -17.51 -14.16
C LYS A 56 -6.75 -18.75 -13.69
N ARG A 57 -8.08 -18.80 -13.89
CA ARG A 57 -8.94 -19.92 -13.44
C ARG A 57 -8.61 -21.25 -14.10
N ASN A 58 -8.04 -21.20 -15.31
CA ASN A 58 -7.65 -22.40 -16.05
C ASN A 58 -6.18 -22.79 -15.82
N ASN A 59 -5.42 -21.98 -15.06
CA ASN A 59 -4.03 -22.31 -14.73
C ASN A 59 -4.01 -23.19 -13.48
N PHE A 60 -3.79 -24.49 -13.66
CA PHE A 60 -3.86 -25.48 -12.59
C PHE A 60 -2.90 -25.17 -11.43
N MET A 61 -1.74 -24.61 -11.75
CA MET A 61 -0.73 -24.23 -10.75
C MET A 61 -1.03 -22.89 -10.07
N HIS A 62 -1.99 -22.10 -10.59
CA HIS A 62 -2.34 -20.74 -10.15
C HIS A 62 -1.16 -19.75 -10.05
N TYR A 63 0.04 -20.18 -10.39
CA TYR A 63 1.30 -19.46 -10.29
C TYR A 63 1.66 -18.86 -11.65
N ASN A 64 2.02 -17.58 -11.63
CA ASN A 64 2.64 -16.90 -12.75
C ASN A 64 4.01 -16.42 -12.28
N GLU A 65 5.06 -16.93 -12.92
CA GLU A 65 6.45 -16.67 -12.54
C GLU A 65 6.81 -15.19 -12.67
N ASP A 66 6.39 -14.54 -13.75
CA ASP A 66 6.62 -13.11 -13.98
C ASP A 66 5.92 -12.27 -12.89
N GLN A 67 4.71 -12.65 -12.50
CA GLN A 67 4.01 -11.93 -11.42
C GLN A 67 4.71 -12.11 -10.07
N GLY A 68 5.18 -13.33 -9.78
CA GLY A 68 5.87 -13.66 -8.53
C GLY A 68 7.22 -12.97 -8.41
N SER A 69 8.02 -12.98 -9.48
CA SER A 69 9.32 -12.30 -9.56
C SER A 69 9.17 -10.80 -9.36
N ASP A 70 8.19 -10.19 -10.03
CA ASP A 70 7.93 -8.75 -9.98
C ASP A 70 7.40 -8.31 -8.60
N TRP A 71 6.54 -9.11 -7.97
CA TRP A 71 6.09 -8.91 -6.60
C TRP A 71 7.24 -8.98 -5.57
N ARG A 72 8.13 -9.97 -5.71
CA ARG A 72 9.33 -10.14 -4.88
C ARG A 72 10.31 -8.99 -5.06
N ALA A 73 10.57 -8.59 -6.31
CA ALA A 73 11.49 -7.50 -6.65
C ALA A 73 11.09 -6.18 -5.99
N ARG A 74 9.78 -5.86 -5.96
CA ARG A 74 9.26 -4.67 -5.27
C ARG A 74 9.62 -4.68 -3.78
N ARG A 75 9.38 -5.81 -3.09
CA ARG A 75 9.72 -5.96 -1.66
C ARG A 75 11.22 -5.85 -1.43
N PHE A 76 12.01 -6.43 -2.32
CA PHE A 76 13.46 -6.34 -2.28
C PHE A 76 13.95 -4.89 -2.44
N ARG A 77 13.36 -4.11 -3.34
CA ARG A 77 13.65 -2.67 -3.50
C ARG A 77 13.34 -1.91 -2.23
N PHE A 78 12.16 -2.12 -1.62
CA PHE A 78 11.80 -1.47 -0.36
C PHE A 78 12.75 -1.85 0.79
N ALA A 79 13.15 -3.11 0.89
CA ALA A 79 14.08 -3.60 1.92
C ALA A 79 15.51 -3.00 1.77
N ASN A 80 15.85 -2.50 0.59
CA ASN A 80 17.15 -1.90 0.28
C ASN A 80 17.13 -0.37 0.21
N ILE A 81 16.02 0.30 0.57
CA ILE A 81 15.97 1.77 0.65
C ILE A 81 17.02 2.30 1.64
N LYS A 82 17.27 1.57 2.72
CA LYS A 82 18.27 1.90 3.73
C LYS A 82 19.21 0.73 3.94
N LYS A 83 20.51 1.00 4.07
CA LYS A 83 21.55 0.01 4.38
C LYS A 83 21.34 -0.57 5.79
N ASN A 84 21.41 -1.89 5.92
CA ASN A 84 21.23 -2.65 7.14
C ASN A 84 22.23 -3.83 7.17
N ALA A 85 22.61 -4.31 8.35
CA ALA A 85 23.54 -5.44 8.47
C ALA A 85 23.08 -6.69 7.69
N ILE A 86 21.75 -6.90 7.59
CA ILE A 86 21.15 -8.01 6.86
C ILE A 86 21.30 -7.84 5.34
N ASN A 87 21.04 -6.65 4.80
CA ASN A 87 21.07 -6.45 3.34
C ASN A 87 22.49 -6.36 2.76
N GLN A 88 23.47 -6.02 3.60
CA GLN A 88 24.90 -6.06 3.27
C GLN A 88 25.55 -7.42 3.56
N SER A 89 24.82 -8.37 4.16
CA SER A 89 25.38 -9.68 4.45
C SER A 89 25.57 -10.51 3.17
N ARG A 90 26.60 -11.36 3.17
CA ARG A 90 26.90 -12.29 2.07
C ARG A 90 25.75 -13.27 1.79
N GLN A 91 24.91 -13.53 2.79
CA GLN A 91 23.72 -14.38 2.66
C GLN A 91 22.69 -13.78 1.71
N PHE A 92 22.74 -12.46 1.48
CA PHE A 92 21.78 -11.74 0.67
C PHE A 92 22.27 -11.53 -0.78
N ASP A 93 23.50 -11.91 -1.10
CA ASP A 93 24.10 -11.78 -2.45
C ASP A 93 23.31 -12.51 -3.55
N PRO A 94 22.82 -13.75 -3.34
CA PRO A 94 22.01 -14.43 -4.35
C PRO A 94 20.72 -13.69 -4.71
N ALA A 95 20.23 -12.84 -3.80
CA ALA A 95 19.04 -12.05 -4.07
C ALA A 95 19.34 -10.84 -4.98
N PHE A 96 20.58 -10.34 -5.02
CA PHE A 96 21.02 -9.27 -5.93
C PHE A 96 21.36 -9.77 -7.33
N GLU A 97 21.80 -11.03 -7.45
CA GLU A 97 22.17 -11.66 -8.74
C GLU A 97 20.97 -11.84 -9.68
N LYS A 98 19.75 -11.91 -9.13
CA LYS A 98 18.52 -12.08 -9.90
C LYS A 98 18.27 -10.89 -10.82
N GLU A 99 17.82 -11.18 -12.04
CA GLU A 99 17.69 -10.18 -13.12
C GLU A 99 16.80 -9.00 -12.74
N GLU A 100 15.66 -9.28 -12.11
CA GLU A 100 14.70 -8.29 -11.60
C GLU A 100 15.30 -7.30 -10.57
N ASN A 101 16.42 -7.65 -9.93
CA ASN A 101 17.01 -6.90 -8.83
C ASN A 101 18.29 -6.13 -9.23
N LYS A 102 18.77 -6.27 -10.47
CA LYS A 102 20.00 -5.60 -10.96
C LYS A 102 19.95 -4.07 -10.88
N SER A 103 18.74 -3.49 -10.77
CA SER A 103 18.54 -2.04 -10.60
C SER A 103 18.83 -1.52 -9.19
N VAL A 104 19.05 -2.39 -8.21
CA VAL A 104 19.30 -2.00 -6.81
C VAL A 104 20.79 -2.05 -6.54
N HIS A 105 21.39 -0.89 -6.27
CA HIS A 105 22.81 -0.77 -5.96
C HIS A 105 23.06 -0.73 -4.45
N ARG A 106 24.14 -1.39 -4.02
CA ARG A 106 24.70 -1.31 -2.69
C ARG A 106 25.86 -0.30 -2.73
N ASP A 107 25.54 0.99 -2.74
CA ASP A 107 26.56 2.02 -2.51
C ASP A 107 26.92 2.08 -1.02
#